data_AF-A0A2K4IGX8-F1
#
_entry.id   AF-A0A2K4IGX8-F1
#
_cell.length_a   1.000
_cell.length_b   1.000
_cell.length_c   1.000
_cell.angle_alpha   90.00
_cell.angle_beta   90.00
_cell.angle_gamma   90.00
#
_symmetry.space_group_name_H-M   'P 1'
#
loop_
_entity.id
_entity.type
_entity.pdbx_description
1 polymer ?
#
loop_
_entity_poly.entity_id
_entity_poly.type
_entity_poly.pdbx_seq_one_letter_code
_entity_poly.pdbx_strand_id
1 'polypeptide(L)'
;MMDEHMALDALPGGDQSVLGALPEALRECLSRAARVILIANNPAITATDVQALNIGVDDVVVSFNTCIKAALLNAQSANVFVHGYNAPDHYFFGLPYGPDVQRLINQASERCFTLLVGCAAPMCPLPRVAMYWDRIPLPPLWNYPVDRPGGKRYVGPTTGFNTLVLLDWLRGQPGYNYQLMTLGFSNEAGKLWGGHAWDYERDWLQKSDVIVVPLQPRRWWQKLFRQK
;
A
#
# COMPACT_ATOMS: atom_id res chain seq x y z
N MET A 1 19.15 23.60 1.79
CA MET A 1 19.74 23.81 0.45
C MET A 1 18.64 23.57 -0.56
N MET A 2 18.40 24.59 -1.40
CA MET A 2 17.52 24.64 -2.58
C MET A 2 16.19 23.89 -2.49
N ASP A 3 15.14 24.62 -2.10
CA ASP A 3 13.82 24.47 -2.71
C ASP A 3 13.98 24.79 -4.21
N GLU A 4 14.47 23.82 -4.98
CA GLU A 4 14.13 23.78 -6.39
C GLU A 4 12.61 23.62 -6.42
N HIS A 5 11.92 24.70 -6.79
CA HIS A 5 10.53 24.68 -7.15
C HIS A 5 10.39 23.76 -8.37
N MET A 6 10.40 22.44 -8.13
CA MET A 6 10.19 21.46 -9.18
C MET A 6 8.81 21.79 -9.77
N ALA A 7 8.77 22.10 -11.06
CA ALA A 7 7.53 22.34 -11.78
C ALA A 7 6.80 20.99 -11.89
N LEU A 8 6.19 20.55 -10.80
CA LEU A 8 5.69 19.19 -10.66
C LEU A 8 4.66 18.91 -11.77
N ASP A 9 3.84 19.89 -12.09
CA ASP A 9 2.81 19.80 -13.13
C ASP A 9 3.36 19.48 -14.55
N ALA A 10 4.66 19.65 -14.79
CA ALA A 10 5.29 19.36 -16.08
C ALA A 10 5.79 17.90 -16.23
N LEU A 11 5.83 17.09 -15.16
CA LEU A 11 6.17 15.67 -15.25
C LEU A 11 4.91 14.80 -15.33
N PRO A 12 4.99 13.59 -15.92
CA PRO A 12 3.84 12.67 -16.01
C PRO A 12 3.19 12.40 -14.65
N GLY A 13 1.88 12.62 -14.57
CA GLY A 13 1.10 12.47 -13.33
C GLY A 13 1.27 13.61 -12.33
N GLY A 14 2.06 14.65 -12.63
CA GLY A 14 2.25 15.78 -11.74
C GLY A 14 1.04 16.70 -11.59
N ASP A 15 0.23 16.79 -12.65
CA ASP A 15 -1.01 17.57 -12.72
C ASP A 15 -2.21 16.89 -12.04
N GLN A 16 -2.05 15.63 -11.60
CA GLN A 16 -3.14 14.86 -11.01
C GLN A 16 -3.47 15.34 -9.59
N SER A 17 -4.77 15.44 -9.27
CA SER A 17 -5.20 15.74 -7.91
C SER A 17 -4.96 14.57 -6.97
N VAL A 18 -4.10 14.75 -5.95
CA VAL A 18 -3.82 13.68 -4.96
C VAL A 18 -5.11 13.24 -4.25
N LEU A 19 -5.88 14.19 -3.72
CA LEU A 19 -7.15 13.88 -3.04
C LEU A 19 -8.27 13.54 -4.04
N GLY A 20 -8.32 14.23 -5.17
CA GLY A 20 -9.39 14.06 -6.17
C GLY A 20 -9.38 12.71 -6.88
N ALA A 21 -8.23 12.02 -6.92
CA ALA A 21 -8.12 10.66 -7.45
C ALA A 21 -8.80 9.60 -6.57
N LEU A 22 -9.11 9.91 -5.30
CA LEU A 22 -9.79 8.99 -4.39
C LEU A 22 -11.32 9.09 -4.54
N PRO A 23 -12.02 7.96 -4.76
CA PRO A 23 -13.48 7.93 -4.73
C PRO A 23 -14.00 8.50 -3.40
N GLU A 24 -15.11 9.23 -3.46
CA GLU A 24 -15.73 9.85 -2.30
C GLU A 24 -15.99 8.85 -1.16
N ALA A 25 -16.56 7.68 -1.47
CA ALA A 25 -16.80 6.63 -0.49
C ALA A 25 -15.52 6.17 0.23
N LEU A 26 -14.37 6.13 -0.47
CA LEU A 26 -13.08 5.81 0.16
C LEU A 26 -12.59 6.99 1.03
N ARG A 27 -12.76 8.23 0.57
CA ARG A 27 -12.42 9.43 1.35
C ARG A 27 -13.21 9.50 2.66
N GLU A 28 -14.52 9.23 2.61
CA GLU A 28 -15.38 9.16 3.80
C GLU A 28 -15.02 8.00 4.72
N CYS A 29 -14.69 6.85 4.15
CA CYS A 29 -14.26 5.70 4.93
C CYS A 29 -12.95 6.00 5.70
N LEU A 30 -11.96 6.60 5.02
CA LEU A 30 -10.69 6.99 5.61
C LEU A 30 -10.85 8.11 6.65
N SER A 31 -11.75 9.09 6.45
CA SER A 31 -11.96 10.19 7.41
C SER A 31 -12.59 9.72 8.73
N ARG A 32 -13.35 8.63 8.70
CA ARG A 32 -13.98 8.03 9.89
C ARG A 32 -13.15 6.91 10.52
N ALA A 33 -12.07 6.49 9.87
CA ALA A 33 -11.26 5.37 10.35
C ALA A 33 -10.59 5.71 11.69
N ALA A 34 -10.59 4.75 12.61
CA ALA A 34 -9.76 4.83 13.81
C ALA A 34 -8.30 4.46 13.47
N ARG A 35 -8.11 3.42 12.64
CA ARG A 35 -6.80 2.95 12.21
C ARG A 35 -6.82 2.60 10.73
N VAL A 36 -5.71 2.88 10.07
CA VAL A 36 -5.40 2.38 8.73
C VAL A 36 -4.19 1.46 8.85
N ILE A 37 -4.37 0.18 8.50
CA ILE A 37 -3.40 -0.87 8.76
C ILE A 37 -2.93 -1.47 7.43
N LEU A 38 -1.66 -1.22 7.08
CA LEU A 38 -1.02 -1.79 5.90
C LEU A 38 -0.42 -3.14 6.26
N ILE A 39 -0.95 -4.22 5.67
CA ILE A 39 -0.45 -5.57 5.88
C ILE A 39 0.39 -5.96 4.68
N ALA A 40 1.70 -6.07 4.88
CA ALA A 40 2.62 -6.48 3.82
C ALA A 40 2.33 -7.91 3.34
N ASN A 41 2.77 -8.23 2.13
CA ASN A 41 2.86 -9.63 1.68
C ASN A 41 4.05 -10.36 2.31
N ASN A 42 4.35 -10.10 3.58
CA ASN A 42 5.47 -10.72 4.26
C ASN A 42 5.11 -12.18 4.66
N PRO A 43 5.87 -13.20 4.20
CA PRO A 43 5.62 -14.59 4.57
C PRO A 43 5.86 -14.86 6.07
N ALA A 44 6.52 -13.97 6.80
CA ALA A 44 6.64 -14.03 8.26
C ALA A 44 5.32 -13.74 8.99
N ILE A 45 4.37 -13.03 8.38
CA ILE A 45 3.06 -12.76 8.98
C ILE A 45 2.25 -14.05 9.06
N THR A 46 1.78 -14.36 10.25
CA THR A 46 0.93 -15.49 10.62
C THR A 46 -0.51 -15.04 10.93
N ALA A 47 -1.41 -16.01 11.12
CA ALA A 47 -2.77 -15.72 11.57
C ALA A 47 -2.79 -15.02 12.94
N THR A 48 -1.90 -15.41 13.86
CA THR A 48 -1.81 -14.80 15.20
C THR A 48 -1.40 -13.33 15.13
N ASP A 49 -0.52 -12.96 14.20
CA ASP A 49 -0.14 -11.56 13.98
C ASP A 49 -1.37 -10.72 13.56
N VAL A 50 -2.17 -11.24 12.62
CA VAL A 50 -3.38 -10.54 12.15
C VAL A 50 -4.47 -10.52 13.22
N GLN A 51 -4.64 -11.60 13.98
CA GLN A 51 -5.59 -11.66 15.11
C GLN A 51 -5.22 -10.67 16.23
N ALA A 52 -3.93 -10.53 16.52
CA ALA A 52 -3.45 -9.61 17.56
C ALA A 52 -3.73 -8.13 17.23
N LEU A 53 -3.93 -7.79 15.95
CA LEU A 53 -4.38 -6.45 15.56
C LEU A 53 -5.80 -6.13 16.05
N ASN A 54 -6.61 -7.16 16.34
CA ASN A 54 -8.02 -7.03 16.72
C ASN A 54 -8.78 -6.11 15.75
N ILE A 55 -8.76 -6.47 14.46
CA ILE A 55 -9.34 -5.66 13.38
C ILE A 55 -10.87 -5.60 13.54
N GLY A 56 -11.40 -4.38 13.67
CA GLY A 56 -12.81 -4.09 13.88
C GLY A 56 -13.44 -3.23 12.77
N VAL A 57 -14.65 -2.74 13.04
CA VAL A 57 -15.50 -2.02 12.07
C VAL A 57 -14.98 -0.63 11.70
N ASP A 58 -14.21 0.01 12.56
CA ASP A 58 -13.65 1.35 12.33
C ASP A 58 -12.24 1.29 11.71
N ASP A 59 -11.77 0.09 11.34
CA ASP A 59 -10.47 -0.09 10.71
C ASP A 59 -10.57 -0.15 9.19
N VAL A 60 -9.56 0.41 8.55
CA VAL A 60 -9.28 0.22 7.12
C VAL A 60 -8.05 -0.65 7.00
N VAL A 61 -8.18 -1.80 6.34
CA VAL A 61 -7.09 -2.76 6.12
C VAL A 61 -6.64 -2.68 4.68
N VAL A 62 -5.35 -2.53 4.47
CA VAL A 62 -4.73 -2.36 3.15
C VAL A 62 -3.90 -3.59 2.83
N SER A 63 -4.17 -4.20 1.68
CA SER A 63 -3.48 -5.39 1.16
C SER A 63 -2.93 -5.14 -0.24
N PHE A 64 -1.87 -5.86 -0.62
CA PHE A 64 -1.10 -5.53 -1.82
C PHE A 64 -1.07 -6.67 -2.85
N ASN A 65 -1.12 -6.30 -4.12
CA ASN A 65 -0.94 -7.15 -5.29
C ASN A 65 -1.80 -8.43 -5.21
N THR A 66 -1.18 -9.60 -5.04
CA THR A 66 -1.89 -10.88 -4.95
C THR A 66 -2.70 -11.05 -3.67
N CYS A 67 -2.63 -10.10 -2.73
CA CYS A 67 -3.42 -10.08 -1.50
C CYS A 67 -3.32 -11.40 -0.72
N ILE A 68 -2.12 -11.96 -0.56
CA ILE A 68 -1.90 -13.31 0.02
C ILE A 68 -2.39 -13.46 1.46
N LYS A 69 -2.75 -12.37 2.13
CA LYS A 69 -3.29 -12.34 3.49
C LYS A 69 -4.81 -12.21 3.54
N ALA A 70 -5.50 -12.13 2.40
CA ALA A 70 -6.96 -11.96 2.32
C ALA A 70 -7.75 -13.03 3.10
N ALA A 71 -7.25 -14.27 3.15
CA ALA A 71 -7.85 -15.35 3.95
C ALA A 71 -7.95 -15.02 5.45
N LEU A 72 -7.08 -14.14 5.96
CA LEU A 72 -7.01 -13.74 7.37
C LEU A 72 -7.84 -12.49 7.67
N LEU A 73 -8.41 -11.84 6.65
CA LEU A 73 -9.17 -10.61 6.78
C LEU A 73 -10.66 -10.88 6.93
N ASN A 74 -11.36 -9.90 7.50
CA ASN A 74 -12.80 -9.99 7.76
C ASN A 74 -13.56 -8.90 6.98
N ALA A 75 -14.88 -9.11 6.86
CA ALA A 75 -15.78 -8.22 6.14
C ALA A 75 -16.31 -7.04 6.99
N GLN A 76 -15.97 -7.00 8.29
CA GLN A 76 -16.41 -5.93 9.19
C GLN A 76 -15.55 -4.67 8.99
N SER A 77 -14.24 -4.82 8.77
CA SER A 77 -13.38 -3.71 8.38
C SER A 77 -13.64 -3.25 6.95
N ALA A 78 -13.21 -2.04 6.63
CA ALA A 78 -13.04 -1.66 5.23
C ALA A 78 -11.75 -2.30 4.68
N ASN A 79 -11.78 -2.79 3.44
CA ASN A 79 -10.66 -3.46 2.80
C ASN A 79 -10.25 -2.70 1.53
N VAL A 80 -8.99 -2.28 1.46
CA VAL A 80 -8.40 -1.61 0.31
C VAL A 80 -7.38 -2.54 -0.34
N PHE A 81 -7.65 -2.95 -1.57
CA PHE A 81 -6.76 -3.81 -2.34
C PHE A 81 -5.93 -2.95 -3.30
N VAL A 82 -4.62 -2.93 -3.09
CA VAL A 82 -3.71 -2.07 -3.84
C VAL A 82 -2.93 -2.87 -4.86
N HIS A 83 -2.86 -2.39 -6.10
CA HIS A 83 -2.12 -3.05 -7.17
C HIS A 83 -1.15 -2.08 -7.84
N GLY A 84 0.09 -2.53 -8.00
CA GLY A 84 1.03 -1.87 -8.90
C GLY A 84 0.69 -2.20 -10.35
N TYR A 85 0.59 -1.19 -11.20
CA TYR A 85 0.45 -1.37 -12.63
C TYR A 85 1.78 -1.90 -13.21
N ASN A 86 1.80 -3.16 -13.65
CA ASN A 86 2.99 -3.85 -14.18
C ASN A 86 2.67 -4.46 -15.55
N ALA A 87 2.12 -3.67 -16.48
CA ALA A 87 1.70 -4.21 -17.76
C ALA A 87 2.25 -3.38 -18.94
N PRO A 88 3.47 -3.70 -19.43
CA PRO A 88 3.94 -3.17 -20.70
C PRO A 88 3.13 -3.72 -21.89
N ASP A 89 2.56 -4.93 -21.81
CA ASP A 89 2.02 -5.65 -22.98
C ASP A 89 0.58 -6.20 -22.85
N HIS A 90 -0.10 -6.00 -21.72
CA HIS A 90 -1.44 -6.58 -21.50
C HIS A 90 -2.41 -5.64 -20.82
N TYR A 91 -3.66 -5.63 -21.30
CA TYR A 91 -4.79 -5.06 -20.59
C TYR A 91 -4.78 -5.53 -19.14
N PHE A 92 -4.57 -4.57 -18.22
CA PHE A 92 -4.79 -4.62 -16.79
C PHE A 92 -5.09 -6.03 -16.21
N PHE A 93 -4.13 -6.61 -15.47
CA PHE A 93 -4.40 -7.74 -14.58
C PHE A 93 -5.59 -7.37 -13.71
N GLY A 94 -6.72 -8.03 -13.93
CA GLY A 94 -7.99 -7.66 -13.33
C GLY A 94 -7.94 -7.49 -11.82
N LEU A 95 -8.95 -6.78 -11.31
CA LEU A 95 -9.32 -6.69 -9.90
C LEU A 95 -8.99 -7.99 -9.14
N PRO A 96 -8.58 -7.91 -7.85
CA PRO A 96 -7.97 -9.02 -7.13
C PRO A 96 -8.75 -10.34 -7.29
N TYR A 97 -8.15 -11.29 -8.01
CA TYR A 97 -8.80 -12.52 -8.48
C TYR A 97 -8.50 -13.73 -7.58
N GLY A 98 -8.39 -13.52 -6.27
CA GLY A 98 -8.25 -14.62 -5.29
C GLY A 98 -9.61 -15.00 -4.72
N PRO A 99 -9.89 -16.30 -4.44
CA PRO A 99 -11.16 -16.72 -3.85
C PRO A 99 -11.45 -16.01 -2.52
N ASP A 100 -10.41 -15.73 -1.72
CA ASP A 100 -10.55 -15.00 -0.46
C ASP A 100 -10.89 -13.53 -0.64
N VAL A 101 -10.38 -12.88 -1.69
CA VAL A 101 -10.74 -11.50 -1.99
C VAL A 101 -12.15 -11.43 -2.56
N GLN A 102 -12.52 -12.36 -3.45
CA GLN A 102 -13.89 -12.49 -3.95
C GLN A 102 -14.88 -12.73 -2.81
N ARG A 103 -14.52 -13.56 -1.81
CA ARG A 103 -15.31 -13.75 -0.59
C ARG A 103 -15.57 -12.43 0.12
N LEU A 104 -14.54 -11.59 0.33
CA LEU A 104 -14.69 -10.30 0.99
C LEU A 104 -15.59 -9.35 0.18
N ILE A 105 -15.38 -9.27 -1.14
CA ILE A 105 -16.19 -8.44 -2.04
C ILE A 105 -17.64 -8.89 -2.03
N ASN A 106 -17.91 -10.20 -2.10
CA ASN A 106 -19.26 -10.75 -2.10
C ASN A 106 -19.98 -10.53 -0.76
N GLN A 107 -19.24 -10.49 0.36
CA GLN A 107 -19.80 -10.29 1.69
C GLN A 107 -20.01 -8.81 2.03
N ALA A 108 -19.16 -7.91 1.54
CA ALA A 108 -19.16 -6.49 1.91
C ALA A 108 -18.60 -5.59 0.78
N SER A 109 -19.23 -5.64 -0.40
CA SER A 109 -18.80 -4.88 -1.58
C SER A 109 -18.67 -3.37 -1.33
N GLU A 110 -19.58 -2.78 -0.56
CA GLU A 110 -19.58 -1.36 -0.17
C GLU A 110 -18.38 -0.95 0.71
N ARG A 111 -17.73 -1.94 1.34
CA ARG A 111 -16.56 -1.74 2.20
C ARG A 111 -15.27 -2.20 1.53
N CYS A 112 -15.33 -2.57 0.26
CA CYS A 112 -14.18 -3.02 -0.51
C CYS A 112 -13.82 -1.97 -1.58
N PHE A 113 -12.56 -1.54 -1.58
CA PHE A 113 -12.02 -0.56 -2.51
C PHE A 113 -10.79 -1.12 -3.20
N THR A 114 -10.52 -0.61 -4.40
CA THR A 114 -9.28 -0.91 -5.13
C THR A 114 -8.48 0.37 -5.32
N LEU A 115 -7.17 0.30 -5.15
CA LEU A 115 -6.24 1.38 -5.42
C LEU A 115 -5.20 0.93 -6.44
N LEU A 116 -5.11 1.64 -7.56
CA LEU A 116 -4.14 1.37 -8.61
C LEU A 116 -3.07 2.46 -8.60
N VAL A 117 -1.81 2.05 -8.59
CA VAL A 117 -0.65 2.96 -8.56
C VAL A 117 0.28 2.65 -9.73
N GLY A 118 0.91 3.68 -10.30
CA GLY A 118 1.82 3.54 -11.43
C GLY A 118 1.11 3.39 -12.78
N CYS A 119 -0.16 3.79 -12.89
CA CYS A 119 -0.92 3.61 -14.12
C CYS A 119 -0.31 4.42 -15.26
N ALA A 120 0.04 3.75 -16.37
CA ALA A 120 0.69 4.37 -17.52
C ALA A 120 -0.19 4.43 -18.77
N ALA A 121 -1.42 3.90 -18.72
CA ALA A 121 -2.35 3.87 -19.85
C ALA A 121 -3.76 4.29 -19.43
N PRO A 122 -4.50 5.07 -20.26
CA PRO A 122 -5.91 5.38 -20.07
C PRO A 122 -6.74 4.17 -19.64
N MET A 123 -7.47 4.27 -18.53
CA MET A 123 -8.40 3.23 -18.07
C MET A 123 -9.77 3.85 -17.83
N CYS A 124 -10.82 3.08 -18.13
CA CYS A 124 -12.18 3.50 -17.83
C CYS A 124 -12.36 3.67 -16.31
N PRO A 125 -13.02 4.75 -15.85
CA PRO A 125 -13.30 4.91 -14.43
C PRO A 125 -14.21 3.77 -13.97
N LEU A 126 -13.86 3.16 -12.84
CA LEU A 126 -14.66 2.13 -12.19
C LEU A 126 -15.08 2.62 -10.80
N PRO A 127 -16.34 2.42 -10.38
CA PRO A 127 -16.76 2.74 -9.03
C PRO A 127 -15.87 2.06 -8.00
N ARG A 128 -15.52 2.76 -6.91
CA ARG A 128 -14.65 2.25 -5.83
C ARG A 128 -13.24 1.87 -6.26
N VAL A 129 -12.79 2.30 -7.44
CA VAL A 129 -11.40 2.21 -7.88
C VAL A 129 -10.78 3.59 -7.86
N ALA A 130 -9.77 3.77 -7.01
CA ALA A 130 -8.86 4.90 -7.06
C ALA A 130 -7.72 4.58 -8.03
N MET A 131 -7.29 5.57 -8.82
CA MET A 131 -6.25 5.41 -9.82
C MET A 131 -5.28 6.58 -9.76
N TYR A 132 -4.01 6.26 -9.56
CA TYR A 132 -2.91 7.22 -9.67
C TYR A 132 -2.05 6.93 -10.90
N TRP A 133 -1.90 7.97 -11.71
CA TRP A 133 -1.08 8.01 -12.90
C TRP A 133 0.38 8.11 -12.54
N ASP A 134 1.22 7.25 -13.14
CA ASP A 134 2.67 7.23 -12.94
C ASP A 134 3.07 7.43 -11.46
N ARG A 135 3.68 8.57 -11.11
CA ARG A 135 4.01 8.94 -9.73
C ARG A 135 2.97 9.89 -9.13
N ILE A 136 2.44 9.51 -7.97
CA ILE A 136 1.63 10.40 -7.14
C ILE A 136 2.48 11.65 -6.80
N PRO A 137 1.97 12.89 -6.97
CA PRO A 137 2.72 14.12 -6.76
C PRO A 137 2.92 14.44 -5.27
N LEU A 138 3.68 13.57 -4.61
CA LEU A 138 4.08 13.68 -3.21
C LEU A 138 5.61 13.64 -3.11
N PRO A 139 6.24 14.53 -2.31
CA PRO A 139 7.69 14.68 -2.28
C PRO A 139 8.49 13.38 -2.09
N PRO A 140 8.10 12.44 -1.21
CA PRO A 140 8.86 11.19 -1.05
C PRO A 140 8.85 10.28 -2.28
N LEU A 141 7.82 10.36 -3.13
CA LEU A 141 7.70 9.56 -4.36
C LEU A 141 8.40 10.23 -5.54
N TRP A 142 8.41 11.56 -5.54
CA TRP A 142 9.10 12.35 -6.55
C TRP A 142 10.62 12.34 -6.37
N ASN A 143 11.08 12.44 -5.13
CA ASN A 143 12.48 12.33 -4.76
C ASN A 143 12.98 10.87 -4.65
N TYR A 144 12.20 9.91 -5.15
CA TYR A 144 12.57 8.50 -5.11
C TYR A 144 13.82 8.25 -5.98
N PRO A 145 14.86 7.57 -5.46
CA PRO A 145 16.09 7.30 -6.20
C PRO A 145 15.83 6.60 -7.54
N VAL A 146 16.39 7.14 -8.62
CA VAL A 146 16.25 6.56 -9.97
C VAL A 146 17.32 5.50 -10.22
N ASP A 147 18.57 5.78 -9.84
CA ASP A 147 19.72 4.94 -10.14
C ASP A 147 20.29 4.26 -8.89
N ARG A 148 20.69 3.00 -9.05
CA ARG A 148 21.45 2.24 -8.04
C ARG A 148 22.91 2.67 -8.02
N PRO A 149 23.63 2.39 -6.92
CA PRO A 149 25.10 2.33 -6.96
C PRO A 149 25.54 1.39 -8.09
N GLY A 150 26.18 1.94 -9.13
CA GLY A 150 26.55 1.20 -10.35
C GLY A 150 25.71 1.50 -11.60
N GLY A 151 24.79 2.46 -11.56
CA GLY A 151 24.14 3.03 -12.76
C GLY A 151 22.95 2.24 -13.33
N LYS A 152 22.58 1.11 -12.73
CA LYS A 152 21.34 0.40 -13.09
C LYS A 152 20.14 1.08 -12.43
N ARG A 153 19.05 1.27 -13.17
CA ARG A 153 17.82 1.88 -12.62
C ARG A 153 17.11 1.00 -11.59
N TYR A 154 16.50 1.64 -10.59
CA TYR A 154 15.46 1.03 -9.78
C TYR A 154 14.19 0.86 -10.62
N VAL A 155 13.34 -0.09 -10.23
CA VAL A 155 12.04 -0.33 -10.89
C VAL A 155 10.95 0.65 -10.42
N GLY A 156 11.32 1.64 -9.60
CA GLY A 156 10.42 2.60 -8.97
C GLY A 156 10.01 2.20 -7.55
N PRO A 157 9.16 3.02 -6.90
CA PRO A 157 8.65 2.77 -5.55
C PRO A 157 7.80 1.50 -5.49
N THR A 158 7.89 0.77 -4.38
CA THR A 158 7.01 -0.39 -4.17
C THR A 158 5.54 0.02 -4.11
N THR A 159 4.63 -0.89 -4.45
CA THR A 159 3.18 -0.68 -4.24
C THR A 159 2.89 -0.29 -2.79
N GLY A 160 3.58 -0.93 -1.84
CA GLY A 160 3.48 -0.62 -0.41
C GLY A 160 3.91 0.80 -0.08
N PHE A 161 5.03 1.26 -0.63
CA PHE A 161 5.55 2.60 -0.37
C PHE A 161 4.70 3.71 -0.99
N ASN A 162 4.20 3.53 -2.23
CA ASN A 162 3.25 4.46 -2.83
C ASN A 162 2.03 4.70 -1.93
N THR A 163 1.40 3.62 -1.46
CA THR A 163 0.23 3.71 -0.59
C THR A 163 0.54 4.26 0.78
N LEU A 164 1.69 3.87 1.35
CA LEU A 164 2.11 4.37 2.66
C LEU A 164 2.31 5.88 2.64
N VAL A 165 3.01 6.42 1.64
CA VAL A 165 3.22 7.87 1.49
C VAL A 165 1.89 8.59 1.25
N LEU A 166 1.00 8.02 0.43
CA LEU A 166 -0.32 8.60 0.18
C LEU A 166 -1.15 8.71 1.46
N LEU A 167 -1.24 7.63 2.23
CA LEU A 167 -2.03 7.59 3.48
C LEU A 167 -1.39 8.46 4.56
N ASP A 168 -0.06 8.51 4.63
CA ASP A 168 0.63 9.41 5.55
C ASP A 168 0.34 10.88 5.23
N TRP A 169 0.40 11.26 3.95
CA TRP A 169 0.02 12.60 3.50
C TRP A 169 -1.45 12.93 3.79
N LEU A 170 -2.37 11.98 3.57
CA LEU A 170 -3.79 12.16 3.84
C LEU A 170 -4.06 12.43 5.33
N ARG A 171 -3.37 11.76 6.24
CA ARG A 171 -3.47 12.00 7.69
C ARG A 171 -3.04 13.42 8.10
N GLY A 172 -2.25 14.10 7.27
CA GLY A 172 -1.94 15.52 7.43
C GLY A 172 -3.02 16.48 6.92
N GLN A 173 -4.07 15.98 6.27
CA GLN A 173 -5.15 16.79 5.70
C GLN A 173 -6.33 16.94 6.70
N PRO A 174 -7.08 18.06 6.65
CA PRO A 174 -8.26 18.24 7.50
C PRO A 174 -9.27 17.10 7.36
N GLY A 175 -9.72 16.57 8.51
CA GLY A 175 -10.74 15.51 8.56
C GLY A 175 -10.20 14.08 8.57
N TYR A 176 -8.88 13.87 8.53
CA TYR A 176 -8.26 12.54 8.61
C TYR A 176 -7.41 12.42 9.88
N ASN A 177 -7.90 11.67 10.87
CA ASN A 177 -7.27 11.57 12.20
C ASN A 177 -6.89 10.14 12.60
N TYR A 178 -6.86 9.20 11.65
CA TYR A 178 -6.55 7.81 11.94
C TYR A 178 -5.10 7.60 12.37
N GLN A 179 -4.86 6.54 13.12
CA GLN A 179 -3.52 6.01 13.31
C GLN A 179 -3.09 5.23 12.07
N LEU A 180 -1.91 5.53 11.53
CA LEU A 180 -1.34 4.79 10.40
C LEU A 180 -0.38 3.72 10.92
N MET A 181 -0.64 2.47 10.56
CA MET A 181 0.07 1.30 11.08
C MET A 181 0.58 0.41 9.96
N THR A 182 1.73 -0.23 10.17
CA THR A 182 2.29 -1.22 9.23
C THR A 182 2.55 -2.55 9.93
N LEU A 183 2.18 -3.66 9.31
CA LEU A 183 2.49 -5.02 9.75
C LEU A 183 3.37 -5.72 8.71
N GLY A 184 4.54 -6.18 9.13
CA GLY A 184 5.47 -6.95 8.28
C GLY A 184 6.24 -6.14 7.24
N PHE A 185 6.28 -4.80 7.36
CA PHE A 185 7.22 -3.93 6.64
C PHE A 185 8.65 -4.01 7.24
N SER A 186 9.02 -5.16 7.81
CA SER A 186 10.33 -5.45 8.40
C SER A 186 11.25 -6.17 7.41
N ASN A 187 12.49 -6.45 7.83
CA ASN A 187 13.44 -7.29 7.09
C ASN A 187 13.26 -8.79 7.40
N GLU A 188 12.27 -9.15 8.23
CA GLU A 188 12.06 -10.53 8.65
C GLU A 188 11.48 -11.34 7.48
N ALA A 189 12.13 -12.46 7.15
CA ALA A 189 11.83 -13.35 6.03
C ALA A 189 12.12 -12.84 4.60
N GLY A 190 12.94 -11.80 4.46
CA GLY A 190 13.47 -11.36 3.16
C GLY A 190 12.50 -10.55 2.31
N LYS A 191 12.90 -10.24 1.07
CA LYS A 191 12.15 -9.43 0.12
C LYS A 191 11.53 -10.35 -0.93
N LEU A 192 10.21 -10.27 -1.15
CA LEU A 192 9.55 -11.00 -2.24
C LEU A 192 9.92 -10.46 -3.62
N TRP A 193 10.29 -9.18 -3.70
CA TRP A 193 10.61 -8.49 -4.95
C TRP A 193 11.90 -7.67 -4.81
N GLY A 194 12.80 -7.83 -5.79
CA GLY A 194 14.05 -7.08 -5.86
C GLY A 194 13.93 -5.83 -6.74
N GLY A 195 14.93 -4.95 -6.67
CA GLY A 195 15.07 -3.85 -7.61
C GLY A 195 14.38 -2.53 -7.24
N HIS A 196 13.82 -2.43 -6.04
CA HIS A 196 13.37 -1.19 -5.40
C HIS A 196 14.48 -0.57 -4.54
N ALA A 197 14.41 0.74 -4.31
CA ALA A 197 15.28 1.48 -3.39
C ALA A 197 14.87 1.24 -1.94
N TRP A 198 15.00 -0.02 -1.49
CA TRP A 198 14.56 -0.45 -0.17
C TRP A 198 15.15 0.37 0.97
N ASP A 199 16.42 0.76 0.88
CA ASP A 199 17.06 1.54 1.95
C ASP A 199 16.42 2.92 2.08
N TYR A 200 16.03 3.54 0.96
CA TYR A 200 15.27 4.79 0.95
C TYR A 200 13.87 4.62 1.56
N GLU A 201 13.12 3.58 1.15
CA GLU A 201 11.78 3.32 1.69
C GLU A 201 11.80 3.03 3.20
N ARG A 202 12.85 2.35 3.66
CA ARG A 202 13.03 2.00 5.08
C ARG A 202 13.47 3.20 5.90
N ASP A 203 14.42 3.99 5.40
CA ASP A 203 14.85 5.24 6.05
C ASP A 203 13.68 6.21 6.18
N TRP A 204 12.85 6.35 5.14
CA TRP A 204 11.63 7.16 5.21
C TRP A 204 10.67 6.66 6.30
N LEU A 205 10.38 5.35 6.34
CA LEU A 205 9.48 4.77 7.35
C LEU A 205 10.05 4.87 8.77
N GLN A 206 11.37 4.83 8.95
CA GLN A 206 12.01 5.00 10.26
C GLN A 206 11.94 6.44 10.77
N LYS A 207 11.87 7.42 9.86
CA LYS A 207 11.78 8.85 10.18
C LYS A 207 10.36 9.37 10.29
N SER A 208 9.36 8.59 9.87
CA SER A 208 7.95 8.93 10.07
C SER A 208 7.46 8.52 11.46
N ASP A 209 6.30 9.03 11.84
CA ASP A 209 5.56 8.67 13.06
C ASP A 209 4.56 7.53 12.82
N VAL A 210 4.73 6.78 11.72
CA VAL A 210 3.94 5.59 11.39
C VAL A 210 4.24 4.48 12.40
N ILE A 211 3.19 3.86 12.93
CA ILE A 211 3.31 2.81 13.95
C ILE A 211 3.71 1.50 13.27
N VAL A 212 4.93 1.03 13.52
CA VAL A 212 5.38 -0.30 13.07
C VAL A 212 4.92 -1.35 14.08
N VAL A 213 4.02 -2.22 13.68
CA VAL A 213 3.54 -3.34 14.50
C VAL A 213 4.56 -4.48 14.44
N PRO A 214 5.18 -4.86 15.56
CA PRO A 214 6.12 -5.98 15.58
C PRO A 214 5.38 -7.29 15.32
N LEU A 215 6.03 -8.20 14.60
CA LEU A 215 5.54 -9.57 14.48
C LEU A 215 5.64 -10.29 15.84
N GLN A 216 4.69 -11.18 16.09
CA GLN A 216 4.65 -12.00 17.27
C GLN A 216 5.91 -12.88 17.36
N PRO A 217 6.53 -13.02 18.55
CA PRO A 217 7.72 -13.84 18.72
C PRO A 217 7.47 -15.27 18.27
N ARG A 218 8.28 -15.73 17.32
CA ARG A 218 8.25 -17.14 16.90
C ARG A 218 9.04 -17.99 17.88
N ARG A 219 8.44 -19.11 18.28
CA ARG A 219 9.15 -20.12 19.08
C ARG A 219 10.31 -20.68 18.26
N TRP A 220 11.43 -20.97 18.92
CA TRP A 220 12.69 -21.39 18.29
C TRP A 220 12.52 -22.59 17.33
N TRP A 221 11.66 -23.54 17.65
CA TRP A 221 11.38 -24.72 16.81
C TRP A 221 10.64 -24.37 15.51
N GLN A 222 9.77 -23.35 15.49
CA GLN A 222 9.08 -22.89 14.27
C GLN A 222 10.04 -22.26 13.26
N LYS A 223 11.21 -21.78 13.72
CA LYS A 223 12.28 -21.27 12.83
C LYS A 223 13.03 -22.43 12.14
N LEU A 224 13.15 -23.59 12.79
CA LEU A 224 13.88 -24.75 12.28
C LEU A 224 13.12 -25.47 11.14
N PHE A 225 11.79 -25.53 11.20
CA PHE A 225 10.98 -26.23 10.18
C PHE A 225 10.67 -25.41 8.92
N ARG A 226 11.17 -24.18 8.80
CA ARG A 226 10.88 -23.26 7.68
C ARG A 226 11.97 -23.19 6.60
N GLN A 227 13.03 -24.00 6.71
CA GLN A 227 13.95 -24.25 5.60
C GLN A 227 13.38 -25.33 4.69
N LYS A 228 12.39 -24.99 3.85
CA LYS A 228 12.09 -25.67 2.58
C LYS A 228 11.51 -24.65 1.61
#